data_AF-A0A2D7Y1Y5-F1
#
_entry.id   AF-A0A2D7Y1Y5-F1
#
_cell.length_a   1.000
_cell.length_b   1.000
_cell.length_c   1.000
_cell.angle_alpha   90.00
_cell.angle_beta   90.00
_cell.angle_gamma   90.00
#
_symmetry.space_group_name_H-M   'P 1'
#
loop_
_entity.id
_entity.type
_entity.pdbx_description
1 polymer ?
#
loop_
_entity_poly.entity_id
_entity_poly.type
_entity_poly.pdbx_seq_one_letter_code
_entity_poly.pdbx_strand_id
1 'polypeptide(L)'
;MRVSSCLAVLVLACSGPAALAETPEGAVRSLNDWLDRFDGIDPGYGVVVVTADDILLNRTDGIRHTQTGAPFTSDTPIYIASQTKAYKIGRA
;
A
#
# COMPACT_ATOMS: atom_id res chain seq x y z
N MET A 1 56.01 -22.59 11.69
CA MET A 1 54.90 -23.06 10.85
C MET A 1 53.61 -22.52 11.43
N ARG A 2 53.14 -21.40 10.88
CA ARG A 2 51.88 -20.72 11.22
C ARG A 2 51.07 -20.64 9.93
N VAL A 3 49.75 -20.56 10.05
CA VAL A 3 48.72 -20.46 8.97
C VAL A 3 47.98 -21.78 8.77
N SER A 4 47.05 -22.11 9.67
CA SER A 4 46.00 -23.10 9.34
C SER A 4 44.73 -23.04 10.20
N SER A 5 44.50 -21.98 10.99
CA SER A 5 43.39 -21.96 11.97
C SER A 5 42.37 -20.82 11.78
N CYS A 6 42.51 -19.97 10.76
CA CYS A 6 41.61 -18.82 10.57
C CYS A 6 40.45 -19.05 9.59
N LEU A 7 40.40 -20.18 8.87
CA LEU A 7 39.39 -20.37 7.81
C LEU A 7 38.03 -20.90 8.28
N ALA A 8 37.91 -21.45 9.49
CA ALA A 8 36.68 -22.11 9.92
C ALA A 8 35.58 -21.14 10.43
N VAL A 9 35.91 -19.88 10.73
CA VAL A 9 34.95 -18.92 11.32
C VAL A 9 34.15 -18.15 10.26
N LEU A 10 34.60 -18.10 9.00
CA LEU A 10 33.96 -17.27 7.98
C LEU A 10 32.64 -17.85 7.41
N VAL A 11 32.40 -19.16 7.56
CA VAL A 11 31.24 -19.82 6.91
C VAL A 11 29.93 -19.60 7.69
N LEU A 12 30.00 -19.26 8.99
CA LEU A 12 28.80 -19.08 9.82
C LEU A 12 28.16 -17.67 9.74
N ALA A 13 28.80 -16.72 9.04
CA ALA A 13 28.33 -15.33 8.99
C ALA A 13 27.35 -15.03 7.84
N CYS A 14 27.08 -16.00 6.95
CA CYS A 14 26.22 -15.79 5.77
C CYS A 14 24.79 -16.32 5.92
N SER A 15 24.43 -16.92 7.06
CA SER A 15 23.06 -17.36 7.35
C SER A 15 22.22 -16.26 8.02
N GLY A 16 22.28 -15.04 7.46
CA GLY A 16 21.25 -14.04 7.72
C GLY A 16 19.95 -14.46 7.04
N PRO A 17 18.77 -14.12 7.59
CA PRO A 17 17.51 -14.36 6.88
C PRO A 17 17.58 -13.67 5.52
N ALA A 18 17.34 -14.42 4.45
CA ALA A 18 17.12 -13.82 3.15
C ALA A 18 15.95 -12.84 3.30
N ALA A 19 16.19 -11.54 3.08
CA ALA A 19 15.12 -10.58 2.98
C ALA A 19 14.27 -10.99 1.78
N LEU A 20 13.16 -11.69 2.03
CA LEU A 20 12.19 -12.00 1.00
C LEU A 20 11.65 -10.67 0.49
N ALA A 21 11.65 -10.49 -0.83
CA ALA A 21 11.03 -9.33 -1.44
C ALA A 21 9.55 -9.32 -1.05
N GLU A 22 9.07 -8.16 -0.58
CA GLU A 22 7.66 -7.94 -0.26
C GLU A 22 6.79 -8.23 -1.48
N THR A 23 5.72 -9.02 -1.33
CA THR A 23 4.79 -9.28 -2.43
C THR A 23 3.71 -8.19 -2.46
N PRO A 24 3.07 -7.91 -3.61
CA PRO A 24 1.95 -6.97 -3.68
C PRO A 24 0.85 -7.27 -2.66
N GLU A 25 0.54 -8.55 -2.43
CA GLU A 25 -0.48 -9.00 -1.47
C GLU A 25 -0.03 -8.77 -0.03
N GLY A 26 1.26 -8.97 0.27
CA GLY A 26 1.83 -8.66 1.57
C GLY A 26 1.79 -7.17 1.89
N ALA A 27 2.15 -6.33 0.91
CA ALA A 27 2.08 -4.87 1.02
C ALA A 27 0.63 -4.40 1.23
N VAL A 28 -0.32 -4.95 0.48
CA VAL A 28 -1.76 -4.63 0.63
C VAL A 28 -2.29 -5.06 1.99
N ARG A 29 -1.90 -6.22 2.50
CA ARG A 29 -2.26 -6.67 3.85
C ARG A 29 -1.73 -5.71 4.91
N SER A 30 -0.46 -5.33 4.82
CA SER A 30 0.15 -4.37 5.74
C SER A 30 -0.54 -3.00 5.70
N LEU A 31 -0.89 -2.51 4.50
CA LEU A 31 -1.67 -1.29 4.33
C LEU A 31 -3.07 -1.42 4.96
N ASN A 32 -3.78 -2.51 4.71
CA ASN A 32 -5.12 -2.70 5.26
C ASN A 32 -5.11 -2.79 6.80
N ASP A 33 -4.13 -3.51 7.36
CA ASP A 33 -3.93 -3.60 8.82
C ASP A 33 -3.59 -2.24 9.43
N TRP A 34 -2.91 -1.37 8.68
CA TRP A 34 -2.66 0.01 9.11
C TRP A 34 -3.94 0.86 9.04
N LEU A 35 -4.72 0.73 7.96
CA LEU A 35 -5.99 1.44 7.78
C LEU A 35 -7.01 1.12 8.88
N ASP A 36 -6.98 -0.07 9.47
CA ASP A 36 -7.82 -0.44 10.62
C ASP A 36 -7.54 0.37 11.89
N ARG A 37 -6.35 0.97 11.98
CA ARG A 37 -5.95 1.84 13.11
C ARG A 37 -5.78 3.29 12.70
N PHE A 38 -6.06 3.61 11.44
CA PHE A 38 -5.96 4.97 10.94
C PHE A 38 -7.20 5.74 11.40
N ASP A 39 -7.01 6.89 12.04
CA ASP A 39 -8.10 7.75 12.53
C ASP A 39 -8.95 8.37 11.41
N GLY A 40 -8.65 8.02 10.15
CA GLY A 40 -9.42 8.38 8.98
C GLY A 40 -9.13 9.80 8.48
N ILE A 41 -9.87 10.16 7.43
CA ILE A 41 -9.93 11.53 6.91
C ILE A 41 -11.41 11.87 6.81
N ASP A 42 -11.83 12.90 7.55
CA ASP A 42 -13.20 13.37 7.47
C ASP A 42 -13.48 14.08 6.13
N PRO A 43 -14.70 13.96 5.58
CA PRO A 43 -15.84 13.22 6.14
C PRO A 43 -15.84 11.72 5.80
N GLY A 44 -14.96 11.28 4.92
CA GLY A 44 -14.81 9.90 4.47
C GLY A 44 -13.72 9.79 3.41
N TYR A 45 -13.25 8.57 3.17
CA TYR A 45 -12.17 8.29 2.23
C TYR A 45 -12.35 6.96 1.51
N GLY A 46 -11.61 6.80 0.41
CA GLY A 46 -11.50 5.53 -0.32
C GLY A 46 -10.05 5.24 -0.66
N VAL A 47 -9.67 3.97 -0.59
CA VAL A 47 -8.36 3.46 -0.99
C VAL A 47 -8.57 2.31 -1.95
N VAL A 48 -7.96 2.41 -3.13
CA VAL A 48 -7.95 1.35 -4.13
C VAL A 48 -6.50 1.03 -4.48
N VAL A 49 -6.14 -0.25 -4.43
CA VAL A 49 -4.84 -0.76 -4.88
C VAL A 49 -5.10 -1.77 -5.99
N VAL A 50 -4.44 -1.57 -7.12
CA VAL A 50 -4.62 -2.40 -8.33
C VAL A 50 -3.27 -2.87 -8.85
N THR A 51 -3.26 -4.03 -9.49
CA THR A 51 -2.23 -4.45 -10.44
C THR A 51 -2.74 -4.21 -11.86
N ALA A 52 -2.00 -4.70 -12.87
CA ALA A 52 -2.47 -4.67 -14.24
C ALA A 52 -3.75 -5.51 -14.45
N ASP A 53 -3.91 -6.58 -13.65
CA ASP A 53 -4.92 -7.61 -13.88
C ASP A 53 -6.00 -7.63 -12.79
N ASP A 54 -5.69 -7.19 -11.57
CA ASP A 54 -6.54 -7.38 -10.40
C ASP A 54 -6.68 -6.12 -9.54
N ILE A 55 -7.80 -6.04 -8.82
CA ILE A 55 -7.98 -5.11 -7.71
C ILE A 55 -7.62 -5.85 -6.42
N LEU A 56 -6.52 -5.45 -5.79
CA LEU A 56 -6.04 -6.08 -4.56
C LEU A 56 -6.68 -5.50 -3.30
N LEU A 57 -7.13 -4.24 -3.34
CA LEU A 57 -7.86 -3.57 -2.28
C LEU A 57 -8.88 -2.60 -2.87
N ASN A 58 -10.11 -2.62 -2.35
CA ASN A 58 -11.14 -1.61 -2.60
C ASN A 58 -11.86 -1.33 -1.29
N ARG A 59 -11.37 -0.34 -0.53
CA ARG A 59 -11.88 0.03 0.79
C ARG A 59 -12.45 1.43 0.77
N THR A 60 -13.55 1.61 1.49
CA THR A 60 -14.16 2.91 1.76
C THR A 60 -14.49 3.04 3.24
N ASP A 61 -14.45 4.26 3.74
CA ASP A 61 -14.80 4.59 5.12
C ASP A 61 -15.48 5.96 5.21
N GLY A 62 -16.30 6.13 6.24
CA GLY A 62 -16.98 7.38 6.55
C GLY A 62 -18.19 7.69 5.67
N ILE A 63 -18.47 8.98 5.56
CA ILE A 63 -19.65 9.54 4.89
C ILE A 63 -19.23 10.48 3.76
N ARG A 64 -20.05 10.57 2.72
CA ARG A 64 -19.86 11.54 1.63
C ARG A 64 -20.53 12.89 1.89
N HIS A 65 -21.45 12.95 2.86
CA HIS A 65 -22.26 14.14 3.09
C HIS A 65 -22.64 14.30 4.57
N THR A 66 -22.08 15.32 5.23
CA THR A 66 -22.19 15.52 6.67
C THR A 66 -23.61 15.84 7.15
N GLN A 67 -24.42 16.53 6.35
CA GLN A 67 -25.79 16.89 6.75
C GLN A 67 -26.78 15.72 6.67
N THR A 68 -26.57 14.79 5.73
CA THR A 68 -27.50 13.68 5.49
C THR A 68 -26.98 12.35 6.03
N GLY A 69 -25.72 12.28 6.43
CA GLY A 69 -25.06 11.03 6.84
C GLY A 69 -24.92 10.01 5.70
N ALA A 70 -25.08 10.42 4.44
CA ALA A 70 -25.01 9.50 3.31
C ALA A 70 -23.62 8.83 3.26
N PRO A 71 -23.53 7.49 3.12
CA PRO A 71 -22.28 6.76 3.21
C PRO A 71 -21.33 7.10 2.05
N PHE A 72 -20.04 7.03 2.31
CA PHE A 72 -19.03 7.04 1.27
C PHE A 72 -18.90 5.63 0.69
N THR A 73 -18.95 5.51 -0.63
CA THR A 73 -18.94 4.24 -1.36
C THR A 73 -18.00 4.31 -2.56
N SER A 74 -17.66 3.16 -3.16
CA SER A 74 -16.82 3.11 -4.38
C SER A 74 -17.41 3.88 -5.57
N ASP A 75 -18.72 4.07 -5.58
CA ASP A 75 -19.44 4.79 -6.64
C ASP A 75 -19.62 6.29 -6.33
N THR A 76 -19.09 6.75 -5.19
CA THR A 76 -19.18 8.16 -4.81
C THR A 76 -18.31 9.01 -5.76
N PRO A 77 -18.89 9.98 -6.50
CA PRO A 77 -18.10 10.86 -7.34
C PRO A 77 -17.26 11.81 -6.48
N ILE A 78 -15.98 11.93 -6.80
CA ILE A 78 -15.02 12.76 -6.07
C ILE A 78 -14.45 13.85 -6.98
N TYR A 79 -14.32 15.07 -6.47
CA TYR A 79 -13.56 16.11 -7.14
C TYR A 79 -12.06 15.82 -7.02
N ILE A 80 -11.42 15.45 -8.13
CA ILE A 80 -10.02 14.99 -8.15
C ILE A 80 -8.98 16.12 -8.29
N ALA A 81 -9.39 17.39 -8.25
CA ALA A 81 -8.52 18.57 -8.27
C ALA A 81 -7.34 18.48 -9.27
N SER A 82 -6.11 18.68 -8.78
CA SER A 82 -4.90 18.66 -9.62
C SER A 82 -4.58 17.31 -10.25
N GLN A 83 -5.21 16.20 -9.83
CA GLN A 83 -5.06 14.91 -10.51
C GLN A 83 -5.65 14.96 -11.93
N THR A 84 -6.57 15.89 -12.19
CA THR A 84 -7.08 16.17 -13.54
C THR A 84 -5.95 16.43 -14.55
N LYS A 85 -4.78 16.91 -14.10
CA LYS A 85 -3.61 17.16 -14.96
C LYS A 85 -3.13 15.90 -15.68
N ALA A 86 -3.22 14.72 -15.05
CA ALA A 86 -2.82 13.46 -15.67
C ALA A 86 -3.60 13.18 -16.96
N TYR A 87 -4.89 13.52 -17.01
CA TYR A 87 -5.73 13.36 -18.19
C TYR A 87 -5.47 14.38 -19.29
N LYS A 88 -4.89 15.55 -18.96
CA LYS A 88 -4.63 16.62 -19.91
C LYS A 88 -3.31 16.45 -20.68
N ILE A 89 -2.39 15.60 -20.19
CA ILE A 89 -1.04 15.43 -20.77
C ILE A 89 -1.01 14.36 -21.88
N GLY A 90 -2.09 13.59 -22.08
CA GLY A 90 -2.12 12.45 -23.02
C GLY A 90 -2.85 12.65 -24.35
N ARG A 91 -3.21 13.88 -24.74
CA ARG A 91 -3.77 14.15 -26.08
C ARG A 91 -2.80 15.00 -26.91
N ALA A 92 -2.01 14.32 -27.73
CA ALA A 92 -1.49 14.82 -29.00
C ALA A 92 -2.21 14.08 -30.13
#